data_AF-A0A2E2UBI6-F1
#
_entry.id   AF-A0A2E2UBI6-F1
#
_cell.length_a   1.000
_cell.length_b   1.000
_cell.length_c   1.000
_cell.angle_alpha   90.00
_cell.angle_beta   90.00
_cell.angle_gamma   90.00
#
_symmetry.space_group_name_H-M   'P 1'
#
loop_
_entity.id
_entity.type
_entity.pdbx_description
1 polymer ?
#
loop_
_entity_poly.entity_id
_entity_poly.type
_entity_poly.pdbx_seq_one_letter_code
_entity_poly.pdbx_strand_id
1 'polypeptide(L)' 'MDAAAINQRVTELRRELFDLRLQKNTTNLEKSHLLTEHKRDIARLLTVLNSKESK' A
#
# COMPACT_ATOMS: atom_id res chain seq x y z
N MET A 1 -8.71 0.19 15.41
CA MET A 1 -7.69 0.51 14.37
C MET A 1 -7.02 1.82 14.76
N ASP A 2 -6.09 1.75 15.70
CA ASP A 2 -5.31 2.91 16.13
C ASP A 2 -4.48 3.48 14.97
N ALA A 3 -4.19 4.79 15.01
CA ALA A 3 -3.39 5.46 13.99
C ALA A 3 -2.02 4.79 13.79
N ALA A 4 -1.45 4.21 14.85
CA ALA A 4 -0.21 3.44 14.81
C ALA A 4 -0.33 2.16 13.96
N ALA A 5 -1.43 1.41 14.10
CA ALA A 5 -1.66 0.19 13.33
C ALA A 5 -1.86 0.49 11.83
N ILE A 6 -2.50 1.62 11.49
CA ILE A 6 -2.67 2.06 10.10
C ILE A 6 -1.31 2.39 9.48
N ASN A 7 -0.44 3.11 10.20
CA ASN A 7 0.90 3.44 9.72
C ASN A 7 1.78 2.20 9.52
N GLN A 8 1.70 1.22 10.42
CA GLN A 8 2.37 -0.08 10.24
C GLN A 8 1.88 -0.76 8.96
N ARG A 9 0.57 -0.83 8.75
CA ARG A 9 -0.02 -1.44 7.55
C ARG A 9 0.38 -0.73 6.25
N VAL A 10 0.45 0.59 6.26
CA VAL A 10 0.96 1.38 5.12
C VAL A 10 2.43 1.05 4.83
N THR A 11 3.23 0.82 5.87
CA THR A 11 4.65 0.49 5.71
C THR A 11 4.84 -0.90 5.12
N GLU A 12 4.06 -1.89 5.57
CA GLU A 12 4.02 -3.24 4.99
C GLU A 12 3.64 -3.21 3.50
N LEU A 13 2.52 -2.54 3.16
CA LEU A 13 2.04 -2.43 1.77
C LEU A 13 3.05 -1.70 0.86
N ARG A 14 3.79 -0.71 1.39
CA ARG A 14 4.86 -0.04 0.63
C ARG A 14 6.02 -0.98 0.33
N ARG A 15 6.35 -1.89 1.24
CA ARG A 15 7.39 -2.90 1.04
C ARG A 15 6.96 -3.94 0.01
N GLU A 16 5.74 -4.45 0.11
CA GLU A 16 5.16 -5.35 -0.91
C GLU A 16 5.12 -4.70 -2.30
N LEU A 17 4.75 -3.40 -2.37
CA LEU A 17 4.76 -2.64 -3.62
C LEU A 17 6.18 -2.47 -4.20
N PHE A 18 7.20 -2.35 -3.35
CA PHE A 18 8.60 -2.30 -3.77
C PHE A 18 9.05 -3.64 -4.34
N ASP A 19 8.74 -4.74 -3.65
CA ASP A 19 9.08 -6.09 -4.09
C ASP A 19 8.38 -6.44 -5.42
N LEU A 20 7.11 -6.07 -5.58
CA LEU A 20 6.39 -6.22 -6.85
C LEU A 20 6.95 -5.35 -7.97
N ARG A 21 7.44 -4.14 -7.66
CA ARG A 21 8.13 -3.28 -8.64
C ARG A 21 9.47 -3.86 -9.06
N LEU A 22 10.21 -4.45 -8.11
CA LEU A 22 11.47 -5.14 -8.38
C LEU A 22 11.22 -6.35 -9.28
N GLN A 23 10.27 -7.21 -8.92
CA GLN A 23 9.84 -8.34 -9.74
C GLN A 23 9.43 -7.89 -11.15
N LYS A 24 8.68 -6.78 -11.28
CA LYS A 24 8.27 -6.25 -12.58
C LYS A 24 9.43 -5.90 -13.49
N ASN A 25 10.51 -5.36 -12.93
CA ASN A 25 11.69 -5.00 -13.68
C ASN A 25 12.57 -6.22 -14.01
N THR A 26 12.58 -7.24 -13.14
CA THR A 26 13.44 -8.43 -13.30
C THR A 26 12.82 -9.50 -14.19
N THR A 27 11.50 -9.65 -14.23
CA THR A 27 10.80 -10.63 -15.08
C THR A 27 9.40 -10.11 -15.39
N ASN A 28 8.87 -10.37 -16.60
CA ASN A 28 7.52 -9.98 -17.00
C ASN A 28 6.50 -10.33 -15.89
N LEU A 29 5.94 -9.29 -15.27
CA LEU A 29 5.11 -9.43 -14.09
C LEU A 29 3.77 -10.07 -14.45
N GLU A 30 3.53 -11.31 -14.03
CA GLU A 30 2.24 -11.98 -14.24
C GLU A 30 1.07 -11.27 -13.53
N LYS A 31 1.35 -10.51 -12.46
CA LYS A 31 0.31 -9.93 -11.58
C LYS A 31 0.35 -8.40 -11.52
N SER A 32 0.30 -7.76 -12.68
CA SER A 32 0.22 -6.28 -12.80
C SER A 32 -0.96 -5.66 -12.03
N HIS A 33 -2.06 -6.40 -11.85
CA HIS A 33 -3.22 -5.92 -11.09
C HIS A 33 -2.92 -5.62 -9.61
N LEU A 34 -2.03 -6.41 -8.99
CA LEU A 34 -1.66 -6.25 -7.58
C LEU A 34 -0.99 -4.90 -7.33
N LEU A 35 -0.19 -4.39 -8.29
CA LEU A 35 0.40 -3.05 -8.19
C LEU A 35 -0.65 -1.95 -8.06
N THR A 36 -1.78 -2.10 -8.78
CA THR A 36 -2.87 -1.12 -8.74
C THR A 36 -3.69 -1.28 -7.46
N GLU A 37 -3.91 -2.52 -7.02
CA GLU A 37 -4.62 -2.84 -5.78
C GLU A 37 -3.89 -2.30 -4.54
N HIS A 38 -2.61 -2.65 -4.36
CA HIS A 38 -1.81 -2.15 -3.23
C HIS A 38 -1.70 -0.62 -3.20
N LYS A 39 -1.61 0.03 -4.37
CA LYS A 39 -1.67 1.51 -4.43
C LYS A 39 -2.99 2.08 -3.92
N ARG A 40 -4.12 1.45 -4.29
CA ARG A 40 -5.46 1.88 -3.84
C ARG A 40 -5.63 1.63 -2.34
N ASP A 41 -5.11 0.53 -1.81
CA ASP A 41 -5.20 0.23 -0.38
C ASP A 41 -4.36 1.19 0.47
N ILE A 42 -3.15 1.54 0.01
CA ILE A 42 -2.36 2.61 0.64
C ILE A 42 -3.16 3.93 0.66
N ALA A 43 -3.78 4.29 -0.46
CA ALA A 43 -4.57 5.52 -0.55
C ALA A 43 -5.76 5.50 0.42
N ARG A 44 -6.51 4.39 0.50
CA ARG A 44 -7.63 4.24 1.45
C ARG A 44 -7.17 4.35 2.89
N LEU A 45 -6.07 3.71 3.26
CA LEU A 45 -5.52 3.77 4.62
C LEU A 45 -5.11 5.19 5.00
N LEU A 46 -4.46 5.92 4.09
CA LEU A 46 -4.12 7.33 4.29
C LEU A 46 -5.37 8.22 4.40
N THR A 47 -6.42 7.97 3.61
CA THR A 47 -7.69 8.70 3.72
C THR A 47 -8.35 8.45 5.07
N VAL A 48 -8.39 7.20 5.54
CA VAL A 48 -8.95 6.88 6.87
C VAL A 48 -8.16 7.56 7.99
N LEU A 49 -6.83 7.61 7.86
CA LEU A 49 -5.98 8.30 8.84
C LEU A 49 -6.30 9.80 8.89
N ASN A 50 -6.38 10.45 7.72
CA ASN A 50 -6.73 11.87 7.61
C ASN A 50 -8.18 12.15 8.09
N SER A 51 -9.14 11.29 7.76
CA SER A 51 -10.52 11.40 8.26
C SER A 51 -10.64 11.24 9.78
N LYS A 52 -9.68 10.55 10.42
CA LYS A 52 -9.60 10.43 11.89
C LYS A 52 -8.89 11.62 12.53
N GLU A 53 -7.96 12.25 11.83
CA GLU A 53 -7.22 13.43 12.30
C GLU A 53 -8.04 14.72 12.16
N SER A 54 -8.88 14.78 11.12
CA SER A 54 -9.76 15.92 10.83
C SER A 54 -11.09 15.91 11.62
N LYS A 55 -11.30 14.95 12.53
CA LYS A 55 -12.51 14.81 13.34
C LYS A 55 -12.20 15.07 14.81
#